data_AF-A0A3D5G6C5-F1
#
_entry.id   AF-A0A3D5G6C5-F1
#
_cell.length_a   1.000
_cell.length_b   1.000
_cell.length_c   1.000
_cell.angle_alpha   90.00
_cell.angle_beta   90.00
_cell.angle_gamma   90.00
#
_symmetry.space_group_name_H-M   'P 1'
#
loop_
_entity.id
_entity.type
_entity.pdbx_description
1 polymer ?
#
loop_
_entity_poly.entity_id
_entity_poly.type
_entity_poly.pdbx_seq_one_letter_code
_entity_poly.pdbx_strand_id
1 'polypeptide(L)' 'MIGNYSRWNLLYVVHIEREENVIRIISARKATRQERAEYEN' A
#
# COMPACT_ATOMS: atom_id res chain seq x y z
N MET A 1 -1.82 2.73 31.63
CA MET A 1 -0.68 2.90 30.71
C MET A 1 -0.75 1.82 29.66
N ILE A 2 -0.54 2.23 28.40
CA ILE A 2 -0.07 1.49 27.23
C ILE A 2 -0.98 0.37 26.68
N GLY A 3 -1.49 0.64 25.47
CA GLY A 3 -2.04 -0.37 24.57
C GLY A 3 -2.46 0.17 23.20
N ASN A 4 -1.94 1.33 22.75
CA ASN A 4 -2.16 1.78 21.37
C ASN A 4 -1.27 0.93 20.47
N TYR A 5 -1.81 -0.19 19.98
CA TYR A 5 -1.20 -1.03 18.94
C TYR A 5 -1.22 -0.29 17.58
N SER A 6 -0.53 0.85 17.50
CA SER A 6 -0.28 1.60 16.27
C SER A 6 0.81 0.94 15.43
N ARG A 7 0.67 -0.32 15.00
CA ARG A 7 1.66 -0.94 14.08
C ARG A 7 1.09 -1.95 13.08
N TRP A 8 -0.01 -1.59 12.41
CA TRP A 8 -0.42 -2.28 11.19
C TRP A 8 -0.31 -1.36 9.98
N ASN A 9 0.87 -0.78 9.76
CA ASN A 9 1.19 -0.08 8.51
C ASN A 9 1.38 -1.14 7.41
N LEU A 10 0.26 -1.59 6.87
CA LEU A 10 0.20 -2.50 5.74
C LEU A 10 0.30 -1.69 4.45
N LEU A 11 1.50 -1.65 3.85
CA LEU A 11 1.71 -1.03 2.55
C LEU A 11 1.55 -2.07 1.43
N TYR A 12 0.78 -1.70 0.41
CA TYR A 12 0.55 -2.50 -0.78
C TYR A 12 0.96 -1.73 -2.02
N VAL A 13 1.57 -2.44 -2.96
CA VAL A 13 1.78 -1.95 -4.33
C VAL A 13 0.65 -2.50 -5.17
N VAL A 14 -0.10 -1.59 -5.80
CA VAL A 14 -1.25 -1.90 -6.64
C VAL A 14 -0.95 -1.58 -8.09
N HIS A 15 -1.23 -2.52 -8.98
CA HIS A 15 -1.25 -2.25 -10.41
C HIS A 15 -2.67 -1.91 -10.80
N ILE A 16 -2.86 -0.68 -11.28
CA ILE A 16 -4.17 -0.16 -11.67
C ILE A 16 -4.19 0.18 -13.15
N GLU A 17 -5.36 0.01 -13.74
CA GLU A 17 -5.71 0.56 -15.04
C GLU A 17 -6.76 1.64 -14.82
N ARG A 18 -6.56 2.80 -15.46
CA ARG A 18 -7.46 3.95 -15.34
C ARG A 18 -8.10 4.22 -16.68
N GLU A 19 -9.41 4.01 -16.74
CA GLU A 19 -10.28 4.48 -17.81
C GLU A 19 -11.00 5.74 -17.34
N GLU A 20 -11.59 6.51 -18.28
CA GLU A 20 -12.07 7.90 -18.07
C GLU A 20 -12.71 8.16 -16.70
N ASN A 21 -13.60 7.27 -16.24
CA ASN A 21 -14.29 7.37 -14.95
C ASN A 21 -14.18 6.12 -14.08
N VAL A 22 -13.29 5.18 -14.43
CA VAL A 22 -13.19 3.88 -13.74
C VAL A 22 -11.73 3.56 -13.42
N ILE A 23 -11.49 3.17 -12.17
CA ILE A 23 -10.20 2.59 -11.75
C ILE A 23 -10.41 1.09 -11.58
N ARG A 24 -9.65 0.29 -12.34
CA ARG A 24 -9.64 -1.16 -12.25
C ARG A 24 -8.34 -1.60 -11.57
N ILE A 25 -8.46 -2.28 -10.43
CA ILE A 25 -7.30 -2.89 -9.76
C ILE A 25 -7.04 -4.24 -10.42
N ILE A 26 -5.89 -4.38 -11.08
CA ILE A 26 -5.49 -5.63 -11.76
C ILE A 26 -4.85 -6.59 -10.77
N SER A 27 -3.98 -6.07 -9.90
CA SER A 27 -3.34 -6.86 -8.85
C SER A 27 -2.92 -6.00 -7.67
N ALA A 28 -2.81 -6.63 -6.51
CA ALA A 28 -2.27 -6.03 -5.31
C ALA A 28 -1.31 -7.02 -4.66
N ARG A 29 -0.12 -6.55 -4.28
CA ARG A 29 0.82 -7.33 -3.48
C ARG A 29 1.34 -6.50 -2.31
N LYS A 30 1.78 -7.19 -1.27
CA LYS A 30 2.47 -6.54 -0.16
C LYS A 30 3.70 -5.81 -0.69
N ALA A 31 3.91 -4.58 -0.24
CA ALA A 31 5.10 -3.83 -0.58
C ALA A 31 6.35 -4.54 -0.06
N THR A 32 7.41 -4.54 -0.86
CA THR A 32 8.72 -5.01 -0.40
C THR A 32 9.32 -4.01 0.61
N ARG A 33 10.36 -4.42 1.33
CA ARG A 33 11.05 -3.54 2.29
C ARG A 33 11.64 -2.29 1.63
N GLN A 34 12.13 -2.43 0.39
CA GLN A 34 12.69 -1.31 -0.37
C GLN A 34 11.61 -0.30 -0.75
N GLU A 35 10.53 -0.74 -1.40
CA GLU A 35 9.41 0.14 -1.78
C GLU A 35 8.78 0.81 -0.56
N ARG A 36 8.75 0.10 0.57
CA ARG A 36 8.32 0.68 1.83
C ARG A 36 9.23 1.80 2.31
N ALA A 37 10.55 1.60 2.25
CA ALA A 37 11.50 2.65 2.59
C ALA A 37 11.41 3.84 1.63
N GLU A 38 11.15 3.62 0.34
CA GLU A 38 10.93 4.69 -0.63
C GLU A 38 9.65 5.50 -0.33
N TYR A 39 8.58 4.86 0.14
CA TYR A 39 7.32 5.54 0.50
C TYR A 39 7.39 6.25 1.87
N GLU A 40 8.14 5.70 2.82
CA GLU A 40 8.23 6.22 4.20
C GLU A 40 9.31 7.33 4.37
N ASN A 41 10.11 7.62 3.34
CA ASN A 41 11.09 8.72 3.30
C ASN A 41 10.50 10.00 2.69
#